data_AF-A0A380FDM1-F1
#
_entry.id   AF-A0A380FDM1-F1
#
_cell.length_a   1.000
_cell.length_b   1.000
_cell.length_c   1.000
_cell.angle_alpha   90.00
_cell.angle_beta   90.00
_cell.angle_gamma   90.00
#
_symmetry.space_group_name_H-M   'P 1'
#
loop_
_entity.id
_entity.type
_entity.pdbx_description
1 polymer ?
#
loop_
_entity_poly.entity_id
_entity_poly.type
_entity_poly.pdbx_seq_one_letter_code
_entity_poly.pdbx_strand_id
1 'polypeptide(L)'
;MTNLPIQEFVDSNEALKRYAFDLKLINEKRPHVLSADKEKLLTEAQDALSTADNVYGMFSNADLEFEDAIDKDGNAHSLTQGTFIKCLESDDRVLRKSAFENLYKAYGAFNNTLGSTLAGEVKKNVFNARSHNYKSAREAALSSNHIPETVYDNLIKTVHDYLPLLHRYTELRKSLLGLDDMKMYDFIYTIS
;
A
#
# COMPACT_ATOMS: atom_id res chain seq x y z
N MET A 1 4.77 -32.87 11.65
CA MET A 1 4.86 -34.24 11.11
C MET A 1 6.09 -34.30 10.22
N THR A 2 7.11 -35.01 10.71
CA THR A 2 8.29 -35.59 10.04
C THR A 2 8.73 -35.07 8.66
N ASN A 3 9.78 -34.24 8.71
CA ASN A 3 10.58 -33.61 7.63
C ASN A 3 11.55 -34.56 6.89
N LEU A 4 11.26 -35.86 6.77
CA LEU A 4 12.30 -36.83 6.41
C LEU A 4 12.72 -36.83 4.92
N PRO A 5 11.82 -36.83 3.91
CA PRO A 5 12.26 -37.14 2.54
C PRO A 5 13.16 -36.09 1.90
N ILE A 6 12.79 -34.79 1.95
CA ILE A 6 13.54 -33.73 1.26
C ILE A 6 14.90 -33.50 1.90
N GLN A 7 14.97 -33.52 3.24
CA GLN A 7 16.23 -33.33 3.95
C GLN A 7 17.18 -34.51 3.70
N GLU A 8 16.67 -35.74 3.73
CA GLU A 8 17.45 -36.94 3.36
C GLU A 8 17.96 -36.89 1.91
N PHE A 9 17.16 -36.37 0.96
CA PHE A 9 17.59 -36.18 -0.44
C PHE A 9 18.68 -35.11 -0.57
N VAL A 10 18.61 -34.02 0.19
CA VAL A 10 19.64 -32.97 0.20
C VAL A 10 20.93 -33.48 0.84
N ASP A 11 20.83 -34.25 1.92
CA ASP A 11 21.98 -34.77 2.65
C ASP A 11 22.72 -35.86 1.87
N SER A 12 22.00 -36.64 1.05
CA SER A 12 22.55 -37.71 0.21
C SER A 12 23.11 -37.25 -1.15
N ASN A 13 22.86 -36.01 -1.57
CA ASN A 13 23.32 -35.49 -2.87
C ASN A 13 24.07 -34.16 -2.72
N GLU A 14 25.38 -34.20 -2.94
CA GLU A 14 26.26 -33.04 -2.77
C GLU A 14 25.91 -31.87 -3.72
N ALA A 15 25.37 -32.15 -4.92
CA ALA A 15 24.92 -31.12 -5.85
C ALA A 15 23.67 -30.36 -5.36
N LEU A 16 22.83 -31.00 -4.52
CA LEU A 16 21.63 -30.39 -3.95
C LEU A 16 21.93 -29.49 -2.75
N LYS A 17 23.11 -29.59 -2.14
CA LYS A 17 23.51 -28.71 -1.01
C LYS A 17 23.47 -27.22 -1.38
N ARG A 18 23.77 -26.88 -2.64
CA ARG A 18 23.66 -25.49 -3.13
C ARG A 18 22.22 -24.95 -3.06
N TYR A 19 21.22 -25.82 -3.18
CA TYR A 19 19.79 -25.47 -3.17
C TYR A 19 19.11 -25.78 -1.83
N ALA A 20 19.88 -26.19 -0.81
CA ALA A 20 19.33 -26.60 0.48
C ALA A 20 18.46 -25.52 1.12
N PHE A 21 18.87 -24.25 1.00
CA PHE A 21 18.09 -23.11 1.48
C PHE A 21 16.76 -22.96 0.73
N ASP A 22 16.78 -22.95 -0.59
CA ASP A 22 15.57 -22.81 -1.41
C ASP A 22 14.58 -23.96 -1.17
N LEU A 23 15.08 -25.20 -1.08
CA LEU A 23 14.27 -26.38 -0.78
C LEU A 23 13.67 -26.32 0.62
N LYS A 24 14.39 -25.76 1.59
CA LYS A 24 13.87 -25.50 2.94
C LYS A 24 12.72 -24.49 2.88
N LEU A 25 12.88 -23.37 2.17
CA LEU A 25 11.82 -22.35 2.04
C LEU A 25 10.57 -22.90 1.33
N ILE A 26 10.75 -23.70 0.28
CA ILE A 26 9.64 -24.36 -0.42
C ILE A 26 8.91 -25.32 0.53
N ASN A 27 9.65 -26.09 1.32
CA ASN A 27 9.05 -27.03 2.26
C ASN A 27 8.34 -26.32 3.42
N GLU A 28 8.82 -25.16 3.87
CA GLU A 28 8.12 -24.32 4.86
C GLU A 28 6.77 -23.81 4.35
N LYS A 29 6.61 -23.61 3.02
CA LYS A 29 5.33 -23.25 2.40
C LYS A 29 4.33 -24.40 2.29
N ARG A 30 4.75 -25.65 2.49
CA ARG A 30 3.92 -26.85 2.29
C ARG A 30 2.57 -26.83 3.01
N PRO A 31 2.42 -26.33 4.25
CA PRO A 31 1.11 -26.21 4.90
C PRO A 31 0.13 -25.26 4.19
N HIS A 32 0.65 -24.39 3.33
CA HIS A 32 -0.08 -23.35 2.60
C HIS A 32 -0.24 -23.64 1.11
N VAL A 33 0.24 -24.80 0.64
CA VAL A 33 0.07 -25.28 -0.74
C VAL A 33 -1.12 -26.23 -0.79
N LEU A 34 -2.04 -25.99 -1.71
CA LEU A 34 -3.25 -26.78 -1.88
C LEU A 34 -3.05 -27.94 -2.85
N SER A 35 -4.08 -28.77 -3.01
CA SER A 35 -4.10 -29.78 -4.06
C SER A 35 -4.09 -29.10 -5.44
N ALA A 36 -3.50 -29.75 -6.44
CA ALA A 36 -3.37 -29.20 -7.79
C ALA A 36 -4.71 -28.66 -8.36
N ASP A 37 -5.81 -29.39 -8.16
CA ASP A 37 -7.14 -28.95 -8.64
C ASP A 37 -7.63 -27.66 -7.95
N LYS A 38 -7.29 -27.46 -6.67
CA LYS A 38 -7.68 -26.25 -5.92
C LYS A 38 -6.81 -25.07 -6.32
N GLU A 39 -5.50 -25.27 -6.48
CA GLU A 39 -4.59 -24.24 -6.99
C GLU A 39 -4.99 -23.77 -8.38
N LYS A 40 -5.38 -24.72 -9.25
CA LYS A 40 -5.89 -24.41 -10.59
C LYS A 40 -7.15 -23.57 -10.52
N LEU A 41 -8.13 -23.96 -9.71
CA LEU A 41 -9.37 -23.20 -9.54
C LEU A 41 -9.12 -21.78 -9.01
N LEU A 42 -8.23 -21.62 -8.02
CA LEU A 42 -7.87 -20.30 -7.49
C LEU A 42 -7.17 -19.44 -8.54
N THR A 43 -6.28 -20.03 -9.33
CA THR A 43 -5.58 -19.35 -10.42
C THR A 43 -6.58 -18.87 -11.48
N GLU A 44 -7.54 -19.71 -11.86
CA GLU A 44 -8.61 -19.33 -12.80
C GLU A 44 -9.53 -18.23 -12.24
N ALA A 45 -9.77 -18.22 -10.92
CA ALA A 45 -10.54 -17.18 -10.25
C ALA A 45 -9.79 -15.84 -10.12
N GLN A 46 -8.46 -15.83 -10.28
CA GLN A 46 -7.63 -14.66 -10.02
C GLN A 46 -7.97 -13.47 -10.91
N ASP A 47 -8.40 -13.71 -12.15
CA ASP A 47 -8.85 -12.67 -13.08
C ASP A 47 -10.09 -11.94 -12.52
N ALA A 48 -11.13 -12.69 -12.16
CA ALA A 48 -12.33 -12.15 -11.53
C ALA A 48 -12.01 -11.43 -10.20
N LEU A 49 -11.15 -12.03 -9.37
CA LEU A 49 -10.75 -11.45 -8.09
C LEU A 49 -9.97 -10.14 -8.24
N SER A 50 -9.25 -9.93 -9.34
CA SER A 50 -8.45 -8.73 -9.60
C SER A 50 -9.27 -7.55 -10.15
N THR A 51 -10.57 -7.75 -10.38
CA THR A 51 -11.46 -6.72 -10.96
C THR A 51 -11.48 -5.43 -10.14
N ALA A 52 -11.48 -5.50 -8.80
CA ALA A 52 -11.55 -4.31 -7.97
C ALA A 52 -10.32 -3.39 -8.13
N ASP A 53 -9.13 -3.99 -8.22
CA ASP A 53 -7.87 -3.28 -8.47
C ASP A 53 -7.83 -2.67 -9.87
N ASN A 54 -8.23 -3.45 -10.88
CA ASN A 54 -8.32 -2.97 -12.27
C ASN A 54 -9.29 -1.78 -12.41
N VAL A 55 -10.46 -1.86 -11.78
CA VAL A 55 -11.44 -0.76 -11.78
C VAL A 55 -10.87 0.49 -11.13
N TYR A 56 -10.20 0.36 -9.99
CA TYR A 56 -9.54 1.51 -9.35
C TYR A 56 -8.42 2.10 -10.24
N GLY A 57 -7.61 1.25 -10.85
CA GLY A 57 -6.54 1.66 -11.76
C GLY A 57 -7.07 2.41 -12.98
N MET A 58 -8.15 1.95 -13.60
CA MET A 58 -8.80 2.66 -14.72
C MET A 58 -9.43 3.96 -14.26
N PHE A 59 -10.20 3.92 -13.16
CA PHE A 59 -10.85 5.10 -12.59
C PHE A 59 -9.84 6.22 -12.30
N SER A 60 -8.75 5.89 -11.59
CA SER A 60 -7.77 6.89 -11.14
C SER A 60 -6.89 7.46 -12.25
N ASN A 61 -6.65 6.70 -13.33
CA ASN A 61 -5.73 7.09 -14.40
C ASN A 61 -6.43 7.61 -15.67
N ALA A 62 -7.70 7.25 -15.90
CA ALA A 62 -8.39 7.57 -17.15
C ALA A 62 -9.67 8.39 -16.94
N ASP A 63 -10.50 8.04 -15.95
CA ASP A 63 -11.85 8.61 -15.82
C ASP A 63 -11.90 9.81 -14.84
N LEU A 64 -10.93 9.90 -13.93
CA LEU A 64 -10.92 10.94 -12.91
C LEU A 64 -10.38 12.26 -13.47
N GLU A 65 -11.30 13.20 -13.66
CA GLU A 65 -10.99 14.58 -14.02
C GLU A 65 -10.97 15.49 -12.79
N PHE A 66 -10.07 16.49 -12.82
CA PHE A 66 -9.92 17.46 -11.75
C PHE A 66 -10.24 18.86 -12.25
N GLU A 67 -10.82 19.68 -11.36
CA GLU A 67 -10.93 21.12 -11.60
C GLU A 67 -9.53 21.77 -11.51
N ASP A 68 -9.25 22.72 -12.39
CA ASP A 68 -7.99 23.47 -12.40
C ASP A 68 -7.72 24.14 -11.05
N ALA A 69 -6.46 24.11 -10.61
CA ALA A 69 -6.02 24.79 -9.41
C ALA A 69 -5.82 26.29 -9.69
N ILE A 70 -6.34 27.15 -8.83
CA ILE A 70 -6.26 28.60 -9.01
C ILE A 70 -5.17 29.18 -8.10
N ASP A 71 -4.28 29.99 -8.67
CA ASP A 71 -3.26 30.72 -7.92
C ASP A 71 -3.79 32.03 -7.33
N LYS A 72 -2.96 32.71 -6.54
CA LYS A 72 -3.27 34.01 -5.92
C LYS A 72 -3.59 35.12 -6.91
N ASP A 73 -3.10 35.01 -8.15
CA ASP A 73 -3.25 36.00 -9.22
C ASP A 73 -4.48 35.69 -10.10
N GLY A 74 -5.17 34.57 -9.83
CA GLY A 74 -6.37 34.12 -10.54
C GLY A 74 -6.08 33.28 -11.78
N ASN A 75 -4.83 32.85 -12.00
CA ASN A 75 -4.51 31.98 -13.14
C ASN A 75 -4.88 30.53 -12.83
N ALA A 76 -5.43 29.87 -13.85
CA ALA A 76 -5.78 28.46 -13.79
C ALA A 76 -4.57 27.58 -14.16
N HIS A 77 -4.27 26.61 -13.31
CA HIS A 77 -3.23 25.61 -13.50
C HIS A 77 -3.87 24.24 -13.63
N SER A 78 -3.59 23.54 -14.73
CA SER A 78 -4.17 22.23 -14.98
C SER A 78 -3.78 21.22 -13.89
N LEU A 79 -4.80 20.67 -13.23
CA LEU A 79 -4.62 19.71 -12.15
C LEU A 79 -4.72 18.28 -12.67
N THR A 80 -3.68 17.51 -12.41
CA THR A 80 -3.56 16.08 -12.68
C THR A 80 -2.82 15.43 -11.53
N GLN A 81 -2.83 14.11 -11.44
CA GLN A 81 -2.01 13.37 -10.46
C GLN A 81 -0.52 13.75 -10.56
N GLY A 82 -0.01 13.98 -11.77
CA GLY A 82 1.40 14.33 -12.00
C GLY A 82 1.74 15.79 -11.72
N THR A 83 0.77 16.71 -11.83
CA THR A 83 0.96 18.14 -11.51
C THR A 83 0.64 18.48 -10.06
N PHE A 84 -0.13 17.63 -9.36
CA PHE A 84 -0.55 17.85 -7.98
C PHE A 84 0.61 18.14 -7.02
N ILE A 85 1.66 17.31 -7.04
CA ILE A 85 2.84 17.51 -6.18
C ILE A 85 3.54 18.83 -6.50
N LYS A 86 3.69 19.18 -7.78
CA LYS A 86 4.28 20.47 -8.19
C LYS A 86 3.46 21.66 -7.69
N CYS A 87 2.13 21.57 -7.74
CA CYS A 87 1.26 22.60 -7.18
C CYS A 87 1.44 22.72 -5.66
N LEU A 88 1.66 21.62 -4.94
CA LEU A 88 1.90 21.61 -3.49
C LEU A 88 3.32 22.06 -3.09
N GLU A 89 4.28 22.01 -3.99
CA GLU A 89 5.64 22.53 -3.76
C GLU A 89 5.74 24.05 -3.96
N SER A 90 4.72 24.68 -4.57
CA SER A 90 4.70 26.12 -4.83
C SER A 90 4.74 26.95 -3.54
N ASP A 91 5.43 28.09 -3.59
CA ASP A 91 5.41 29.13 -2.53
C ASP A 91 4.01 29.69 -2.31
N ASP A 92 3.16 29.65 -3.34
CA ASP A 92 1.80 30.17 -3.27
C ASP A 92 0.86 29.24 -2.51
N ARG A 93 0.52 29.64 -1.29
CA ARG A 93 -0.43 28.94 -0.42
C ARG A 93 -1.84 28.83 -1.03
N VAL A 94 -2.27 29.80 -1.84
CA VAL A 94 -3.59 29.77 -2.50
C VAL A 94 -3.62 28.64 -3.51
N LEU A 95 -2.57 28.53 -4.34
CA LEU A 95 -2.42 27.43 -5.28
C LEU A 95 -2.38 26.07 -4.58
N ARG A 96 -1.60 25.93 -3.50
CA ARG A 96 -1.52 24.68 -2.72
C ARG A 96 -2.88 24.26 -2.18
N LYS A 97 -3.62 25.21 -1.60
CA LYS A 97 -4.96 24.97 -1.04
C LYS A 97 -5.94 24.58 -2.14
N SER A 98 -6.00 25.33 -3.24
CA SER A 98 -6.91 25.06 -4.36
C SER A 98 -6.64 23.69 -4.99
N ALA A 99 -5.37 23.36 -5.23
CA ALA A 99 -4.98 22.04 -5.75
C ALA A 99 -5.41 20.89 -4.83
N PHE A 100 -5.21 21.05 -3.52
CA PHE A 100 -5.63 20.07 -2.51
C PHE A 100 -7.15 19.90 -2.49
N GLU A 101 -7.90 21.00 -2.36
CA GLU A 101 -9.36 20.96 -2.27
C GLU A 101 -9.99 20.36 -3.54
N ASN A 102 -9.51 20.74 -4.73
CA ASN A 102 -10.03 20.22 -5.99
C ASN A 102 -9.74 18.71 -6.17
N LEU A 103 -8.53 18.26 -5.81
CA LEU A 103 -8.19 16.83 -5.85
C LEU A 103 -9.11 16.03 -4.92
N TYR A 104 -9.22 16.41 -3.66
CA TYR A 104 -10.03 15.69 -2.69
C TYR A 104 -11.54 15.81 -2.94
N LYS A 105 -12.00 16.89 -3.59
CA LYS A 105 -13.38 17.02 -4.07
C LYS A 105 -13.70 15.99 -5.13
N ALA A 106 -12.82 15.82 -6.13
CA ALA A 106 -12.99 14.82 -7.18
C ALA A 106 -13.03 13.40 -6.59
N TYR A 107 -12.07 13.04 -5.75
CA TYR A 107 -12.08 11.75 -5.05
C TYR A 107 -13.30 11.57 -4.13
N GLY A 108 -13.66 12.63 -3.39
CA GLY A 108 -14.76 12.63 -2.45
C GLY A 108 -16.12 12.37 -3.09
N ALA A 109 -16.31 12.78 -4.35
CA ALA A 109 -17.52 12.50 -5.12
C ALA A 109 -17.75 10.99 -5.36
N PHE A 110 -16.68 10.18 -5.32
CA PHE A 110 -16.71 8.74 -5.58
C PHE A 110 -16.40 7.89 -4.33
N ASN A 111 -16.52 8.45 -3.12
CA ASN A 111 -16.22 7.76 -1.87
C ASN A 111 -16.86 6.36 -1.74
N ASN A 112 -18.12 6.20 -2.17
CA ASN A 112 -18.82 4.92 -2.11
C ASN A 112 -18.22 3.88 -3.08
N THR A 113 -17.87 4.32 -4.29
CA THR A 113 -17.26 3.47 -5.32
C THR A 113 -15.86 3.04 -4.89
N LEU A 114 -15.04 3.99 -4.43
CA LEU A 114 -13.69 3.74 -3.92
C LEU A 114 -13.69 2.87 -2.66
N GLY A 115 -14.65 3.10 -1.76
CA GLY A 115 -14.86 2.23 -0.60
C GLY A 115 -15.21 0.79 -1.02
N SER A 116 -15.99 0.64 -2.09
CA SER A 116 -16.38 -0.67 -2.61
C SER A 116 -15.22 -1.39 -3.29
N THR A 117 -14.38 -0.70 -4.07
CA THR A 117 -13.18 -1.29 -4.69
C THR A 117 -12.17 -1.72 -3.60
N LEU A 118 -11.92 -0.85 -2.61
CA LEU A 118 -11.05 -1.20 -1.48
C LEU A 118 -11.58 -2.40 -0.68
N ALA A 119 -12.89 -2.43 -0.40
CA ALA A 119 -13.51 -3.57 0.27
C ALA A 119 -13.39 -4.86 -0.56
N GLY A 120 -13.48 -4.77 -1.89
CA GLY A 120 -13.22 -5.87 -2.82
C GLY A 120 -11.81 -6.42 -2.69
N GLU A 121 -10.80 -5.55 -2.72
CA GLU A 121 -9.40 -5.94 -2.59
C GLU A 121 -9.09 -6.56 -1.21
N VAL A 122 -9.65 -6.01 -0.13
CA VAL A 122 -9.54 -6.60 1.21
C VAL A 122 -10.17 -8.01 1.24
N LYS A 123 -11.35 -8.19 0.65
CA LYS A 123 -12.02 -9.49 0.60
C LYS A 123 -11.22 -10.52 -0.19
N LYS A 124 -10.63 -10.14 -1.33
CA LYS A 124 -9.71 -10.98 -2.10
C LYS A 124 -8.52 -11.43 -1.26
N ASN A 125 -7.86 -10.50 -0.57
CA ASN A 125 -6.72 -10.82 0.29
C ASN A 125 -7.09 -11.76 1.44
N VAL A 126 -8.26 -11.56 2.07
CA VAL A 126 -8.79 -12.45 3.11
C VAL A 126 -9.15 -13.83 2.54
N PHE A 127 -9.76 -13.88 1.35
CA PHE A 127 -10.11 -15.13 0.68
C PHE A 127 -8.85 -15.94 0.33
N ASN A 128 -7.84 -15.32 -0.27
CA ASN A 128 -6.58 -15.99 -0.61
C ASN A 128 -5.86 -16.50 0.65
N ALA A 129 -5.78 -15.68 1.70
CA ALA A 129 -5.17 -16.09 2.96
C ALA A 129 -5.88 -17.30 3.59
N ARG A 130 -7.21 -17.26 3.68
CA ARG A 130 -8.00 -18.37 4.25
C ARG A 130 -7.91 -19.63 3.40
N SER A 131 -7.97 -19.49 2.08
CA SER A 131 -7.86 -20.62 1.15
C SER A 131 -6.50 -21.32 1.28
N HIS A 132 -5.42 -20.57 1.54
CA HIS A 132 -4.07 -21.10 1.76
C HIS A 132 -3.75 -21.38 3.25
N ASN A 133 -4.77 -21.58 4.09
CA ASN A 133 -4.63 -21.94 5.50
C ASN A 133 -3.86 -20.92 6.39
N TYR A 134 -3.83 -19.64 6.01
CA TYR A 134 -3.34 -18.57 6.86
C TYR A 134 -4.44 -18.06 7.80
N LYS A 135 -4.05 -17.62 9.00
CA LYS A 135 -4.94 -17.03 10.00
C LYS A 135 -5.40 -15.63 9.62
N SER A 136 -4.53 -14.88 8.93
CA SER A 136 -4.81 -13.51 8.51
C SER A 136 -4.17 -13.19 7.16
N ALA A 137 -4.72 -12.19 6.46
CA ALA A 137 -4.11 -11.65 5.24
C ALA A 137 -2.71 -11.06 5.52
N ARG A 138 -2.49 -10.53 6.72
CA ARG A 138 -1.18 -10.03 7.16
C ARG A 138 -0.16 -11.15 7.29
N GLU A 139 -0.53 -12.27 7.91
CA GLU A 139 0.33 -13.45 8.03
C GLU A 139 0.71 -13.98 6.63
N ALA A 140 -0.27 -14.07 5.72
CA ALA A 140 -0.03 -14.50 4.34
C ALA A 140 0.93 -13.56 3.57
N ALA A 141 0.80 -12.25 3.76
CA ALA A 141 1.69 -11.28 3.11
C ALA A 141 3.12 -11.34 3.67
N LEU A 142 3.27 -11.45 4.99
CA LEU A 142 4.57 -11.47 5.66
C LEU A 142 5.31 -12.81 5.52
N SER A 143 4.58 -13.93 5.47
CA SER A 143 5.16 -15.27 5.30
C SER A 143 5.91 -15.40 3.98
N SER A 144 5.49 -14.68 2.93
CA SER A 144 6.17 -14.67 1.63
C SER A 144 7.66 -14.28 1.73
N ASN A 145 7.98 -13.42 2.70
CA ASN A 145 9.32 -12.92 2.99
C ASN A 145 9.89 -13.48 4.32
N HIS A 146 9.23 -14.48 4.93
CA HIS A 146 9.63 -15.08 6.21
C HIS A 146 9.71 -14.05 7.35
N ILE A 147 8.87 -13.01 7.31
CA ILE A 147 8.83 -11.96 8.32
C ILE A 147 7.84 -12.36 9.43
N PRO A 148 8.25 -12.43 10.70
CA PRO A 148 7.33 -12.64 11.81
C PRO A 148 6.35 -11.47 11.96
N GLU A 149 5.08 -11.74 12.31
CA GLU A 149 4.09 -10.69 12.58
C GLU A 149 4.55 -9.71 13.69
N THR A 150 5.39 -10.17 14.62
CA THR A 150 5.97 -9.35 15.68
C THR A 150 6.80 -8.18 15.16
N VAL A 151 7.42 -8.29 13.98
CA VAL A 151 8.17 -7.19 13.35
C VAL A 151 7.20 -6.06 12.98
N TYR A 152 6.05 -6.42 12.42
CA TYR A 152 5.00 -5.47 12.08
C TYR A 152 4.43 -4.79 13.34
N ASP A 153 4.09 -5.58 14.36
CA ASP A 153 3.55 -5.06 15.62
C ASP A 153 4.54 -4.14 16.33
N ASN A 154 5.82 -4.51 16.35
CA ASN A 154 6.89 -3.69 16.94
C ASN A 154 7.09 -2.37 16.17
N LEU A 155 7.00 -2.39 14.84
CA LEU A 155 7.09 -1.18 14.03
C LEU A 155 5.98 -0.20 14.38
N ILE A 156 4.72 -0.66 14.39
CA ILE A 156 3.56 0.18 14.70
C ILE A 156 3.67 0.74 16.12
N LYS A 157 4.02 -0.11 17.09
CA LYS A 157 4.22 0.32 18.48
C LYS A 157 5.29 1.41 18.57
N THR A 158 6.45 1.17 17.98
CA THR A 158 7.58 2.12 18.02
C THR A 158 7.20 3.44 17.37
N VAL A 159 6.55 3.40 16.20
CA VAL A 159 6.08 4.63 15.53
C VAL A 159 5.10 5.40 16.43
N HIS A 160 4.14 4.72 17.07
CA HIS A 160 3.21 5.34 18.02
C HIS A 160 3.91 5.96 19.23
N ASP A 161 4.89 5.26 19.82
CA ASP A 161 5.67 5.74 20.97
C ASP A 161 6.46 7.02 20.63
N TYR A 162 6.89 7.17 19.37
CA TYR A 162 7.65 8.33 18.88
C TYR A 162 6.82 9.35 18.07
N LEU A 163 5.49 9.23 18.01
CA LEU A 163 4.61 10.26 17.42
C LEU A 163 4.83 11.67 17.99
N PRO A 164 5.19 11.87 19.28
CA PRO A 164 5.52 13.20 19.78
C PRO A 164 6.67 13.90 19.03
N LEU A 165 7.61 13.14 18.45
CA LEU A 165 8.67 13.72 17.61
C LEU A 165 8.12 14.29 16.31
N LEU A 166 7.13 13.62 15.71
CA LEU A 166 6.42 14.14 14.54
C LEU A 166 5.68 15.43 14.90
N HIS A 167 4.95 15.46 16.02
CA HIS A 167 4.27 16.68 16.49
C HIS A 167 5.25 17.83 16.74
N ARG A 168 6.41 17.55 17.33
CA ARG A 168 7.45 18.58 17.53
C ARG A 168 7.98 19.11 16.20
N TYR A 169 8.17 18.25 15.21
CA TYR A 169 8.59 18.66 13.87
C TYR A 169 7.53 19.53 13.17
N THR A 170 6.24 19.18 13.30
CA THR A 170 5.15 19.98 12.72
C THR A 170 5.03 21.36 13.37
N GLU A 171 5.16 21.45 14.69
CA GLU A 171 5.16 22.75 15.40
C GLU A 171 6.35 23.62 15.02
N LEU A 172 7.54 23.02 14.85
CA LEU A 172 8.72 23.74 14.37
C LEU A 172 8.47 24.29 12.96
N ARG A 173 7.94 23.46 12.05
CA ARG A 173 7.67 23.88 10.67
C ARG A 173 6.60 24.97 10.60
N LYS A 174 5.54 24.84 11.40
CA LYS A 174 4.51 25.87 11.57
C LYS A 174 5.12 27.22 11.98
N SER A 175 6.02 27.19 12.97
CA SER A 175 6.72 28.39 13.46
C SER A 175 7.63 29.01 12.41
N LEU A 176 8.37 28.19 11.65
CA LEU A 176 9.27 28.64 10.59
C LEU A 176 8.51 29.25 9.39
N LEU A 177 7.34 28.72 9.07
CA LEU A 177 6.49 29.23 7.99
C LEU A 177 5.62 30.42 8.41
N GLY A 178 5.62 30.79 9.69
CA GLY A 178 4.79 31.88 10.21
C GLY A 178 3.28 31.64 10.05
N LEU A 179 2.83 30.38 10.10
CA LEU A 179 1.42 30.02 9.87
C LEU A 179 0.65 29.91 11.18
N ASP A 180 -0.54 30.52 11.24
CA ASP A 180 -1.46 30.39 12.38
C ASP A 180 -1.99 28.95 12.54
N ASP A 181 -2.21 28.27 11.40
CA ASP A 181 -2.66 26.89 11.33
C ASP A 181 -2.00 26.18 10.14
N MET A 182 -1.45 25.00 10.39
CA MET A 182 -0.74 24.20 9.41
C MET A 182 -1.69 23.14 8.85
N LYS A 183 -1.98 23.19 7.55
CA LYS A 183 -2.85 22.22 6.87
C LYS A 183 -2.03 21.15 6.15
N MET A 184 -2.69 20.09 5.71
CA MET A 184 -2.04 18.98 4.98
C MET A 184 -1.28 19.46 3.75
N TYR A 185 -1.81 20.44 3.02
CA TYR A 185 -1.15 21.03 1.85
C TYR A 185 0.08 21.90 2.19
N ASP A 186 0.34 22.18 3.47
CA ASP A 186 1.54 22.91 3.91
C ASP A 186 2.71 21.94 4.27
N PHE A 187 2.48 20.61 4.26
CA PHE A 187 3.52 19.61 4.57
C PHE A 187 4.49 19.32 3.41
N ILE A 188 4.08 19.54 2.16
CA ILE A 188 4.90 19.23 0.99
C ILE A 188 5.72 20.44 0.54
N TYR A 189 5.32 21.65 0.95
CA TYR A 189 6.03 22.88 0.66
C TYR A 189 7.46 22.89 1.22
N THR A 190 8.48 22.92 0.36
CA THR A 190 9.88 23.00 0.78
C THR A 190 10.29 24.46 0.95
N ILE A 191 10.77 24.80 2.15
CA ILE A 191 11.43 26.10 2.39
C ILE A 191 12.76 26.02 1.65
N SER A 192 12.87 26.70 0.50
CA SER A 192 14.15 26.86 -0.22
C SER A 192 14.87 28.14 0.19
#